data_AF-A0A2V9SYE3-F1
#
_entry.id   AF-A0A2V9SYE3-F1
#
_cell.length_a   1.000
_cell.length_b   1.000
_cell.length_c   1.000
_cell.angle_alpha   90.00
_cell.angle_beta   90.00
_cell.angle_gamma   90.00
#
_symmetry.space_group_name_H-M   'P 1'
#
loop_
_entity.id
_entity.type
_entity.pdbx_description
1 polymer ?
#
loop_
_entity_poly.entity_id
_entity_poly.type
_entity_poly.pdbx_seq_one_letter_code
_entity_poly.pdbx_strand_id
1 'polypeptide(L)'
;MKRLSKRIRTAQPLILSAAFLLCFVFLRSDAAQAESTITCPSGTYDMLDWMTMDSDLRSQYHMEGTSNPLYTIVQQSIGQSGKFYWIKGGLGYPWDIQLYDANYIYLWITELSWTVPQSYKKFTNNKNLPLVPRCATAGFPGSTIKVANTNYDLHTNCSNTCSVTLGLLNAINQVWGPYSMSFGGNLANQPLTTLVISYRYNCNANYANCGDKEEYYLTQKYGLVQWIHYIRIPATGAYAQLQKTIFNKLVPGVVTPNFPCF
;
A
#
# COMPACT_ATOMS: atom_id res chain seq x y z
N MET A 1 24.31 93.00 37.26
CA MET A 1 23.02 92.56 36.69
C MET A 1 23.02 91.02 36.64
N LYS A 2 22.09 90.36 37.36
CA LYS A 2 21.63 88.92 37.31
C LYS A 2 22.72 87.82 37.14
N ARG A 3 23.16 87.02 38.14
CA ARG A 3 22.54 85.95 39.00
C ARG A 3 22.25 84.60 38.27
N LEU A 4 22.76 83.49 38.87
CA LEU A 4 22.36 82.06 38.76
C LEU A 4 22.73 81.31 37.44
N SER A 5 22.99 79.99 37.32
CA SER A 5 23.07 78.81 38.21
C SER A 5 23.16 77.53 37.33
N LYS A 6 23.86 76.47 37.80
CA LYS A 6 23.66 75.02 37.47
C LYS A 6 23.97 74.58 36.01
N ARG A 7 24.38 73.35 35.70
CA ARG A 7 24.25 72.04 36.37
C ARG A 7 25.26 71.05 35.75
N ILE A 8 25.85 70.20 36.57
CA ILE A 8 26.55 68.96 36.18
C ILE A 8 25.52 67.94 35.70
N ARG A 9 25.80 67.22 34.59
CA ARG A 9 25.29 65.86 34.34
C ARG A 9 26.35 65.04 33.60
N THR A 10 26.90 64.08 34.33
CA THR A 10 27.61 62.89 33.89
C THR A 10 26.70 62.03 33.01
N ALA A 11 27.22 61.53 31.88
CA ALA A 11 26.58 60.49 31.08
C ALA A 11 27.37 59.18 31.24
N GLN A 12 26.65 58.13 31.65
CA GLN A 12 27.12 56.76 31.82
C GLN A 12 27.44 56.08 30.47
N PRO A 13 28.37 55.11 30.43
CA PRO A 13 28.57 54.28 29.25
C PRO A 13 27.46 53.23 29.13
N LEU A 14 26.83 53.14 27.94
CA LEU A 14 25.95 52.04 27.58
C LEU A 14 26.77 50.77 27.37
N ILE A 15 26.55 49.76 28.21
CA ILE A 15 26.98 48.39 27.97
C ILE A 15 25.93 47.74 27.06
N LEU A 16 26.30 47.44 25.82
CA LEU A 16 25.48 46.66 24.89
C LEU A 16 25.64 45.18 25.22
N SER A 17 24.64 44.63 25.91
CA SER A 17 24.49 43.19 26.12
C SER A 17 24.03 42.53 24.81
N ALA A 18 24.91 41.74 24.18
CA ALA A 18 24.54 40.88 23.05
C ALA A 18 23.77 39.65 23.58
N ALA A 19 22.45 39.66 23.43
CA ALA A 19 21.62 38.49 23.65
C ALA A 19 21.80 37.50 22.49
N PHE A 20 22.53 36.41 22.72
CA PHE A 20 22.58 35.25 21.83
C PHE A 20 21.19 34.59 21.85
N LEU A 21 20.39 34.84 20.80
CA LEU A 21 19.19 34.06 20.53
C LEU A 21 19.64 32.65 20.11
N LEU A 22 19.56 31.68 21.03
CA LEU A 22 19.58 30.27 20.67
C LEU A 22 18.29 29.98 19.88
N CYS A 23 18.37 30.02 18.55
CA CYS A 23 17.41 29.34 17.71
C CYS A 23 17.58 27.83 17.94
N PHE A 24 16.77 27.27 18.83
CA PHE A 24 16.45 25.85 18.81
C PHE A 24 15.75 25.58 17.48
N VAL A 25 16.53 25.22 16.45
CA VAL A 25 16.02 24.50 15.30
C VAL A 25 15.57 23.16 15.87
N PHE A 26 14.29 23.05 16.19
CA PHE A 26 13.65 21.75 16.30
C PHE A 26 13.85 21.09 14.95
N LEU A 27 14.82 20.17 14.88
CA LEU A 27 14.82 19.12 13.87
C LEU A 27 13.48 18.42 14.03
N ARG A 28 12.50 18.80 13.20
CA ARG A 28 11.34 17.96 12.97
C ARG A 28 11.93 16.67 12.43
N SER A 29 11.93 15.62 13.25
CA SER A 29 11.88 14.28 12.70
C SER A 29 10.62 14.29 11.83
N ASP A 30 10.78 14.21 10.51
CA ASP A 30 9.69 13.78 9.65
C ASP A 30 9.37 12.35 10.10
N ALA A 31 8.49 12.25 11.10
CA ALA A 31 7.94 10.99 11.51
C ALA A 31 7.25 10.43 10.27
N ALA A 32 7.71 9.26 9.81
CA ALA A 32 7.10 8.54 8.72
C ALA A 32 5.57 8.59 8.92
N GLN A 33 4.87 9.20 7.97
CA GLN A 33 3.41 9.24 8.05
C GLN A 33 2.90 7.96 7.42
N ALA A 34 2.47 7.06 8.30
CA ALA A 34 1.60 5.94 7.96
C ALA A 34 0.49 6.42 7.02
N GLU A 35 0.11 5.60 6.04
CA GLU A 35 -0.98 5.90 5.09
C GLU A 35 -2.38 5.80 5.73
N SER A 36 -2.43 5.84 7.05
CA SER A 36 -3.66 5.66 7.78
C SER A 36 -4.56 6.88 7.62
N THR A 37 -5.51 6.75 6.69
CA THR A 37 -6.55 7.76 6.46
C THR A 37 -7.71 7.66 7.46
N ILE A 38 -7.70 6.63 8.32
CA ILE A 38 -8.77 6.32 9.27
C ILE A 38 -8.17 5.89 10.62
N THR A 39 -8.94 5.95 11.70
CA THR A 39 -8.52 5.34 12.98
C THR A 39 -9.16 3.97 13.11
N CYS A 40 -8.33 2.93 13.25
CA CYS A 40 -8.80 1.57 13.47
C CYS A 40 -8.99 1.25 14.96
N PRO A 41 -10.00 0.45 15.34
CA PRO A 41 -10.18 -0.01 16.72
C PRO A 41 -8.94 -0.72 17.27
N SER A 42 -8.77 -0.66 18.60
CA SER A 42 -7.69 -1.39 19.27
C SER A 42 -7.72 -2.88 18.92
N GLY A 43 -6.54 -3.47 18.64
CA GLY A 43 -6.40 -4.86 18.22
C GLY A 43 -6.66 -5.11 16.72
N THR A 44 -6.83 -4.06 15.91
CA THR A 44 -6.93 -4.16 14.45
C THR A 44 -5.83 -3.36 13.75
N TYR A 45 -5.56 -3.71 12.51
CA TYR A 45 -4.54 -3.11 11.64
C TYR A 45 -5.22 -2.33 10.51
N ASP A 46 -4.79 -1.09 10.25
CA ASP A 46 -5.23 -0.37 9.05
C ASP A 46 -4.54 -0.96 7.82
N MET A 47 -5.27 -1.74 7.02
CA MET A 47 -4.68 -2.47 5.91
C MET A 47 -4.22 -1.57 4.77
N LEU A 48 -4.61 -0.29 4.71
CA LEU A 48 -4.02 0.63 3.73
C LEU A 48 -2.56 0.89 4.08
N ASP A 49 -2.28 1.18 5.35
CA ASP A 49 -0.91 1.33 5.89
C ASP A 49 -0.05 0.08 5.65
N TRP A 50 -0.63 -1.12 5.77
CA TRP A 50 0.12 -2.36 5.56
C TRP A 50 0.29 -2.73 4.07
N MET A 51 -0.64 -2.34 3.20
CA MET A 51 -0.59 -2.68 1.78
C MET A 51 0.23 -1.68 0.95
N THR A 52 0.50 -0.49 1.48
CA THR A 52 1.21 0.56 0.75
C THR A 52 2.53 0.91 1.43
N MET A 53 3.55 1.25 0.63
CA MET A 53 4.77 1.84 1.15
C MET A 53 4.49 3.23 1.74
N ASP A 54 5.09 3.53 2.89
CA ASP A 54 4.92 4.81 3.61
C ASP A 54 5.29 6.01 2.73
N SER A 55 4.69 7.16 3.03
CA SER A 55 4.82 8.39 2.25
C SER A 55 6.24 8.95 2.18
N ASP A 56 7.02 8.76 3.26
CA ASP A 56 8.42 9.16 3.35
C ASP A 56 9.31 8.37 2.38
N LEU A 57 8.95 7.12 2.07
CA LEU A 57 9.69 6.28 1.14
C LEU A 57 9.14 6.36 -0.30
N ARG A 58 7.84 6.21 -0.52
CA ARG A 58 7.30 6.01 -1.88
C ARG A 58 7.43 7.23 -2.80
N SER A 59 7.71 8.41 -2.24
CA SER A 59 7.97 9.63 -3.01
C SER A 59 9.37 9.68 -3.62
N GLN A 60 10.26 8.77 -3.21
CA GLN A 60 11.66 8.72 -3.65
C GLN A 60 12.14 7.32 -4.01
N TYR A 61 11.46 6.27 -3.54
CA TYR A 61 11.89 4.88 -3.64
C TYR A 61 10.77 3.98 -4.16
N HIS A 62 11.19 2.82 -4.64
CA HIS A 62 10.32 1.68 -4.94
C HIS A 62 10.97 0.40 -4.42
N MET A 63 10.22 -0.71 -4.45
CA MET A 63 10.75 -2.01 -4.06
C MET A 63 11.26 -2.78 -5.28
N GLU A 64 12.37 -3.49 -5.13
CA GLU A 64 12.87 -4.48 -6.09
C GLU A 64 13.18 -5.81 -5.39
N GLY A 65 13.47 -6.85 -6.16
CA GLY A 65 13.97 -8.11 -5.62
C GLY A 65 14.22 -9.16 -6.68
N THR A 66 13.40 -10.23 -6.71
CA THR A 66 13.62 -11.39 -7.60
C THR A 66 12.93 -11.28 -8.97
N SER A 67 12.19 -10.20 -9.21
CA SER A 67 11.43 -9.98 -10.44
C SER A 67 11.36 -8.47 -10.75
N ASN A 68 10.27 -8.04 -11.38
CA ASN A 68 9.96 -6.66 -11.70
C ASN A 68 10.02 -5.73 -10.49
N PRO A 69 10.34 -4.44 -10.68
CA PRO A 69 10.18 -3.43 -9.64
C PRO A 69 8.70 -3.31 -9.22
N LEU A 70 8.47 -2.77 -8.03
CA LEU A 70 7.15 -2.51 -7.48
C LEU A 70 7.10 -1.07 -6.95
N TYR A 71 6.56 -0.16 -7.76
CA TYR A 71 6.29 1.21 -7.35
C TYR A 71 4.92 1.27 -6.71
N THR A 72 4.82 1.91 -5.54
CA THR A 72 3.54 2.14 -4.86
C THR A 72 3.12 3.59 -5.03
N ILE A 73 1.92 3.82 -5.57
CA ILE A 73 1.33 5.17 -5.67
C ILE A 73 -0.04 5.16 -5.03
N VAL A 74 -0.28 6.07 -4.07
CA VAL A 74 -1.58 6.23 -3.40
C VAL A 74 -2.26 7.49 -3.91
N GLN A 75 -3.49 7.37 -4.38
CA GLN A 75 -4.32 8.47 -4.87
C GLN A 75 -5.62 8.53 -4.07
N GLN A 76 -5.65 9.45 -3.10
CA GLN A 76 -6.84 9.70 -2.29
C GLN A 76 -7.87 10.52 -3.07
N SER A 77 -9.14 10.14 -2.94
CA SER A 77 -10.29 10.93 -3.38
C SER A 77 -11.04 11.52 -2.18
N ILE A 78 -12.03 12.38 -2.43
CA ILE A 78 -12.81 13.01 -1.37
C ILE A 78 -13.55 11.94 -0.55
N GLY A 79 -13.42 11.96 0.79
CA GLY A 79 -14.20 11.12 1.71
C GLY A 79 -13.62 9.73 2.02
N GLN A 80 -12.39 9.64 2.57
CA GLN A 80 -11.70 8.42 3.03
C GLN A 80 -11.65 7.26 2.02
N SER A 81 -11.89 7.57 0.74
CA SER A 81 -11.91 6.62 -0.36
C SER A 81 -10.85 7.00 -1.39
N GLY A 82 -10.40 6.06 -2.18
CA GLY A 82 -9.40 6.34 -3.20
C GLY A 82 -8.98 5.07 -3.92
N LYS A 83 -7.79 5.14 -4.51
CA LYS A 83 -7.15 4.00 -5.14
C LYS A 83 -5.65 4.03 -4.87
N PHE A 84 -5.02 2.88 -4.89
CA PHE A 84 -3.57 2.80 -4.97
C PHE A 84 -3.16 1.86 -6.09
N TYR A 85 -1.91 2.02 -6.52
CA TYR A 85 -1.29 1.29 -7.61
C TYR A 85 -0.09 0.54 -7.07
N TRP A 86 0.01 -0.72 -7.46
CA TRP A 86 1.25 -1.48 -7.49
C TRP A 86 1.71 -1.59 -8.94
N ILE A 87 2.64 -0.72 -9.33
CA ILE A 87 3.13 -0.61 -10.71
C ILE A 87 4.37 -1.48 -10.86
N LYS A 88 4.38 -2.30 -11.90
CA LYS A 88 5.37 -3.36 -12.15
C LYS A 88 6.42 -2.98 -13.21
N GLY A 89 6.46 -1.72 -13.66
CA GLY A 89 7.39 -1.29 -14.70
C GLY A 89 7.67 0.21 -14.71
N GLY A 90 8.88 0.57 -15.15
CA GLY A 90 9.38 1.96 -15.15
C GLY A 90 8.66 2.92 -16.11
N LEU A 91 7.79 2.41 -16.97
CA LEU A 91 6.95 3.23 -17.87
C LEU A 91 5.58 3.59 -17.25
N GLY A 92 5.37 3.25 -15.97
CA GLY A 92 4.11 3.50 -15.27
C GLY A 92 3.09 2.37 -15.41
N TYR A 93 3.50 1.23 -15.98
CA TYR A 93 2.69 0.04 -16.26
C TYR A 93 3.56 -1.21 -16.43
N PRO A 94 2.99 -2.44 -16.35
CA PRO A 94 1.61 -2.74 -15.95
C PRO A 94 1.36 -2.49 -14.46
N TRP A 95 0.12 -2.66 -14.00
CA TRP A 95 -0.30 -2.37 -12.64
C TRP A 95 -1.26 -3.42 -12.12
N ASP A 96 -1.25 -3.60 -10.80
CA ASP A 96 -2.47 -3.91 -10.07
C ASP A 96 -2.97 -2.62 -9.43
N ILE A 97 -4.27 -2.32 -9.57
CA ILE A 97 -4.93 -1.17 -8.98
C ILE A 97 -5.98 -1.67 -8.01
N GLN A 98 -5.95 -1.12 -6.82
CA GLN A 98 -6.88 -1.41 -5.75
C GLN A 98 -7.70 -0.16 -5.46
N LEU A 99 -9.01 -0.34 -5.29
CA LEU A 99 -9.85 0.70 -4.68
C LEU A 99 -9.83 0.53 -3.17
N TYR A 100 -10.05 1.60 -2.44
CA TYR A 100 -10.31 1.54 -1.01
C TYR A 100 -11.39 2.54 -0.61
N ASP A 101 -12.10 2.22 0.46
CA ASP A 101 -12.95 3.15 1.20
C ASP A 101 -12.69 2.98 2.70
N ALA A 102 -13.59 3.43 3.58
CA ALA A 102 -13.45 3.27 5.02
C ALA A 102 -13.67 1.82 5.51
N ASN A 103 -14.22 0.93 4.68
CA ASN A 103 -14.61 -0.43 5.08
C ASN A 103 -13.67 -1.50 4.52
N TYR A 104 -13.28 -1.39 3.24
CA TYR A 104 -12.45 -2.41 2.59
C TYR A 104 -11.40 -1.82 1.64
N ILE A 105 -10.41 -2.65 1.32
CA ILE A 105 -9.60 -2.57 0.11
C ILE A 105 -10.12 -3.62 -0.87
N TYR A 106 -10.26 -3.24 -2.13
CA TYR A 106 -10.83 -4.05 -3.20
C TYR A 106 -9.80 -4.28 -4.29
N LEU A 107 -9.67 -5.52 -4.77
CA LEU A 107 -9.02 -5.75 -6.06
C LEU A 107 -9.92 -5.16 -7.15
N TRP A 108 -9.36 -4.33 -8.02
CA TRP A 108 -10.16 -3.62 -9.02
C TRP A 108 -9.69 -3.87 -10.44
N ILE A 109 -8.47 -3.46 -10.78
CA ILE A 109 -7.93 -3.56 -12.14
C ILE A 109 -6.58 -4.25 -12.10
N THR A 110 -6.34 -5.17 -13.03
CA THR A 110 -5.03 -5.78 -13.29
C THR A 110 -4.77 -5.79 -14.79
N GLU A 111 -3.52 -5.99 -15.20
CA GLU A 111 -3.19 -6.04 -16.62
C GLU A 111 -3.86 -7.20 -17.36
N LEU A 112 -4.28 -6.94 -18.60
CA LEU A 112 -4.58 -7.99 -19.57
C LEU A 112 -3.38 -8.25 -20.48
N SER A 113 -2.65 -7.19 -20.84
CA SER A 113 -1.39 -7.26 -21.58
C SER A 113 -0.32 -6.49 -20.83
N TRP A 114 0.87 -7.09 -20.72
CA TRP A 114 2.03 -6.48 -20.05
C TRP A 114 2.65 -5.32 -20.82
N THR A 115 2.35 -5.20 -22.12
CA THR A 115 2.96 -4.20 -23.01
C THR A 115 1.98 -3.11 -23.47
N VAL A 116 0.70 -3.23 -23.13
CA VAL A 116 -0.37 -2.34 -23.64
C VAL A 116 -1.16 -1.73 -22.47
N PRO A 117 -0.90 -0.45 -22.09
CA PRO A 117 -1.55 0.18 -20.94
C PRO A 117 -3.07 0.42 -21.11
N GLN A 118 -3.59 0.30 -22.34
CA GLN A 118 -5.02 0.42 -22.65
C GLN A 118 -5.79 -0.91 -22.51
N SER A 119 -5.12 -2.00 -22.10
CA SER A 119 -5.67 -3.36 -22.08
C SER A 119 -5.63 -3.94 -20.67
N TYR A 120 -6.80 -4.13 -20.07
CA TYR A 120 -6.92 -4.47 -18.65
C TYR A 120 -8.08 -5.43 -18.35
N LYS A 121 -7.97 -6.13 -17.22
CA LYS A 121 -9.06 -6.86 -16.58
C LYS A 121 -9.59 -6.01 -15.44
N LYS A 122 -10.91 -5.96 -15.28
CA LYS A 122 -11.56 -5.16 -14.24
C LYS A 122 -12.63 -5.97 -13.54
N PHE A 123 -12.59 -6.06 -12.21
CA PHE A 123 -13.68 -6.70 -11.47
C PHE A 123 -15.00 -5.90 -11.64
N THR A 124 -16.08 -6.60 -12.02
CA THR A 124 -17.36 -6.01 -12.44
C THR A 124 -18.02 -5.22 -11.30
N ASN A 125 -18.56 -4.03 -11.56
CA ASN A 125 -19.14 -3.12 -10.53
C ASN A 125 -18.12 -2.46 -9.58
N ASN A 126 -16.83 -2.45 -9.92
CA ASN A 126 -15.72 -1.78 -9.20
C ASN A 126 -15.35 -2.38 -7.83
N LYS A 127 -16.32 -2.78 -7.00
CA LYS A 127 -16.13 -3.19 -5.60
C LYS A 127 -16.62 -4.61 -5.30
N ASN A 128 -16.89 -5.42 -6.32
CA ASN A 128 -17.37 -6.79 -6.16
C ASN A 128 -16.32 -7.74 -5.55
N LEU A 129 -15.03 -7.41 -5.58
CA LEU A 129 -13.98 -8.20 -4.94
C LEU A 129 -13.31 -7.46 -3.76
N PRO A 130 -13.95 -7.40 -2.58
CA PRO A 130 -13.31 -6.91 -1.36
C PRO A 130 -12.20 -7.88 -0.94
N LEU A 131 -10.95 -7.44 -0.99
CA LEU A 131 -9.77 -8.24 -0.65
C LEU A 131 -9.59 -8.35 0.86
N VAL A 132 -9.66 -7.22 1.56
CA VAL A 132 -9.39 -7.16 3.00
C VAL A 132 -10.18 -6.03 3.66
N PRO A 133 -10.65 -6.18 4.91
CA PRO A 133 -11.22 -5.06 5.66
C PRO A 133 -10.17 -3.97 5.86
N ARG A 134 -10.60 -2.70 5.90
CA ARG A 134 -9.70 -1.59 6.24
C ARG A 134 -9.13 -1.74 7.63
N CYS A 135 -9.95 -2.09 8.61
CA CYS A 135 -9.49 -2.43 9.95
C CYS A 135 -9.58 -3.94 10.11
N ALA A 136 -8.48 -4.64 9.88
CA ALA A 136 -8.44 -6.09 9.92
C ALA A 136 -7.87 -6.60 11.25
N THR A 137 -8.45 -7.68 11.77
CA THR A 137 -7.84 -8.50 12.81
C THR A 137 -6.87 -9.50 12.18
N ALA A 138 -5.68 -9.63 12.73
CA ALA A 138 -4.78 -10.73 12.39
C ALA A 138 -5.18 -12.02 13.14
N GLY A 139 -4.59 -13.15 12.78
CA GLY A 139 -4.87 -14.47 13.38
C GLY A 139 -4.45 -15.62 12.47
N PHE A 140 -4.89 -16.85 12.76
CA PHE A 140 -4.72 -17.98 11.84
C PHE A 140 -6.00 -18.85 11.81
N PRO A 141 -7.06 -18.40 11.12
CA PRO A 141 -7.19 -17.13 10.41
C PRO A 141 -7.60 -15.97 11.33
N GLY A 142 -7.30 -14.73 10.90
CA GLY A 142 -7.91 -13.51 11.42
C GLY A 142 -9.19 -13.16 10.65
N SER A 143 -9.35 -11.87 10.33
CA SER A 143 -10.44 -11.35 9.51
C SER A 143 -10.65 -12.18 8.24
N THR A 144 -11.92 -12.47 7.92
CA THR A 144 -12.31 -13.33 6.81
C THR A 144 -13.44 -12.68 6.01
N ILE A 145 -13.32 -12.68 4.68
CA ILE A 145 -14.34 -12.22 3.75
C ILE A 145 -14.68 -13.36 2.79
N LYS A 146 -15.97 -13.64 2.62
CA LYS A 146 -16.48 -14.55 1.58
C LYS A 146 -17.05 -13.72 0.45
N VAL A 147 -16.63 -14.00 -0.79
CA VAL A 147 -17.02 -13.26 -1.99
C VAL A 147 -17.70 -14.20 -2.97
N ALA A 148 -19.01 -14.03 -3.16
CA ALA A 148 -19.81 -14.88 -4.05
C ALA A 148 -19.68 -14.51 -5.54
N ASN A 149 -19.27 -13.28 -5.84
CA ASN A 149 -19.18 -12.77 -7.20
C ASN A 149 -17.77 -12.22 -7.47
N THR A 150 -16.98 -13.02 -8.18
CA THR A 150 -15.62 -12.67 -8.61
C THR A 150 -15.57 -12.33 -10.11
N ASN A 151 -16.71 -11.96 -10.70
CA ASN A 151 -16.76 -11.67 -12.13
C ASN A 151 -15.86 -10.49 -12.48
N TYR A 152 -15.22 -10.60 -13.63
CA TYR A 152 -14.35 -9.57 -14.17
C TYR A 152 -14.53 -9.46 -15.67
N ASP A 153 -14.31 -8.24 -16.13
CA ASP A 153 -14.51 -7.79 -17.49
C ASP A 153 -13.16 -7.59 -18.16
N LEU A 154 -13.04 -8.05 -19.40
CA LEU A 154 -11.90 -7.79 -20.27
C LEU A 154 -12.13 -6.51 -21.06
N HIS A 155 -11.18 -5.59 -21.00
CA HIS A 155 -11.22 -4.32 -21.72
C HIS A 155 -9.96 -4.15 -22.57
N THR A 156 -10.13 -3.61 -23.77
CA THR A 156 -9.04 -3.24 -24.69
C THR A 156 -9.29 -1.83 -25.23
N ASN A 157 -8.22 -1.12 -25.60
CA ASN A 157 -8.28 0.24 -26.15
C ASN A 157 -9.07 1.25 -25.28
N CYS A 158 -9.03 1.09 -23.95
CA CYS A 158 -9.82 1.89 -23.02
C CYS A 158 -11.33 1.92 -23.32
N SER A 159 -11.86 0.89 -23.98
CA SER A 159 -13.29 0.79 -24.26
C SER A 159 -14.09 0.71 -22.97
N ASN A 160 -15.11 1.55 -22.84
CA ASN A 160 -16.08 1.49 -21.74
C ASN A 160 -16.98 0.25 -21.82
N THR A 161 -17.08 -0.36 -23.00
CA THR A 161 -17.73 -1.67 -23.21
C THR A 161 -16.70 -2.78 -23.05
N CYS A 162 -16.99 -3.77 -22.21
CA CYS A 162 -16.13 -4.95 -22.09
C CYS A 162 -16.30 -5.86 -23.30
N SER A 163 -15.23 -6.58 -23.67
CA SER A 163 -15.28 -7.57 -24.74
C SER A 163 -15.86 -8.90 -24.25
N VAL A 164 -15.55 -9.28 -23.00
CA VAL A 164 -15.98 -10.53 -22.37
C VAL A 164 -16.07 -10.33 -20.87
N THR A 165 -17.11 -10.88 -20.24
CA THR A 165 -17.19 -11.08 -18.78
C THR A 165 -16.88 -12.53 -18.46
N LEU A 166 -15.96 -12.76 -17.52
CA LEU A 166 -15.57 -14.07 -16.99
C LEU A 166 -15.82 -14.11 -15.48
N GLY A 167 -15.74 -15.29 -14.87
CA GLY A 167 -15.89 -15.47 -13.42
C GLY A 167 -14.86 -16.42 -12.84
N LEU A 168 -14.35 -16.10 -11.66
CA LEU A 168 -13.44 -16.95 -10.87
C LEU A 168 -14.22 -17.74 -9.78
N LEU A 169 -15.50 -18.02 -10.01
CA LEU A 169 -16.42 -18.64 -9.03
C LEU A 169 -16.46 -17.88 -7.70
N ASN A 170 -16.50 -18.60 -6.57
CA ASN A 170 -16.45 -17.99 -5.24
C ASN A 170 -15.00 -17.77 -4.79
N ALA A 171 -14.79 -16.79 -3.91
CA ALA A 171 -13.52 -16.54 -3.25
C ALA A 171 -13.66 -16.40 -1.73
N ILE A 172 -12.58 -16.70 -1.02
CA ILE A 172 -12.43 -16.50 0.42
C ILE A 172 -11.09 -15.85 0.73
N ASN A 173 -11.15 -14.68 1.36
CA ASN A 173 -10.00 -13.84 1.66
C ASN A 173 -9.79 -13.81 3.16
N GLN A 174 -8.56 -13.97 3.63
CA GLN A 174 -8.23 -14.01 5.05
C GLN A 174 -6.97 -13.22 5.36
N VAL A 175 -6.90 -12.64 6.55
CA VAL A 175 -5.67 -12.04 7.08
C VAL A 175 -5.04 -12.99 8.07
N TRP A 176 -3.78 -13.35 7.83
CA TRP A 176 -2.99 -14.23 8.69
C TRP A 176 -1.83 -13.48 9.35
N GLY A 177 -1.34 -14.01 10.48
CA GLY A 177 -0.22 -13.46 11.24
C GLY A 177 -0.65 -12.77 12.55
N PRO A 178 0.14 -11.81 13.07
CA PRO A 178 1.43 -11.39 12.57
C PRO A 178 2.49 -12.49 12.70
N TYR A 179 3.41 -12.54 11.74
CA TYR A 179 4.60 -13.40 11.76
C TYR A 179 5.86 -12.54 11.91
N SER A 180 6.94 -13.13 12.42
CA SER A 180 8.28 -12.54 12.37
C SER A 180 9.05 -13.21 11.23
N MET A 181 9.30 -12.48 10.14
CA MET A 181 9.87 -13.05 8.91
C MET A 181 11.07 -12.26 8.43
N SER A 182 12.09 -12.96 7.92
CA SER A 182 13.18 -12.35 7.17
C SER A 182 13.01 -12.60 5.68
N PHE A 183 13.15 -11.56 4.87
CA PHE A 183 13.06 -11.65 3.41
C PHE A 183 14.43 -11.48 2.73
N GLY A 184 15.52 -11.36 3.50
CA GLY A 184 16.84 -11.02 2.99
C GLY A 184 16.89 -9.59 2.40
N GLY A 185 17.81 -9.35 1.47
CA GLY A 185 17.93 -8.06 0.80
C GLY A 185 18.48 -6.96 1.71
N ASN A 186 18.04 -5.71 1.52
CA ASN A 186 18.58 -4.54 2.23
C ASN A 186 17.55 -3.75 3.06
N LEU A 187 16.35 -4.31 3.28
CA LEU A 187 15.36 -3.65 4.12
C LEU A 187 15.85 -3.57 5.57
N ALA A 188 15.70 -2.41 6.21
CA ALA A 188 16.12 -2.22 7.59
C ALA A 188 15.22 -2.98 8.58
N ASN A 189 15.76 -3.29 9.77
CA ASN A 189 15.03 -3.85 10.92
C ASN A 189 14.44 -5.26 10.69
N GLN A 190 15.12 -6.12 9.94
CA GLN A 190 14.77 -7.54 9.83
C GLN A 190 15.05 -8.29 11.16
N PRO A 191 14.24 -9.30 11.55
CA PRO A 191 13.02 -9.75 10.86
C PRO A 191 11.86 -8.77 11.01
N LEU A 192 11.03 -8.68 9.98
CA LEU A 192 9.88 -7.78 9.93
C LEU A 192 8.62 -8.46 10.47
N THR A 193 7.82 -7.69 11.21
CA THR A 193 6.44 -8.06 11.50
C THR A 193 5.65 -8.09 10.20
N THR A 194 5.05 -9.24 9.90
CA THR A 194 4.43 -9.53 8.61
C THR A 194 3.00 -9.99 8.78
N LEU A 195 2.07 -9.34 8.07
CA LEU A 195 0.72 -9.86 7.83
C LEU A 195 0.66 -10.54 6.46
N VAL A 196 -0.19 -11.56 6.33
CA VAL A 196 -0.39 -12.24 5.05
C VAL A 196 -1.85 -12.18 4.66
N ILE A 197 -2.16 -11.59 3.51
CA ILE A 197 -3.50 -11.74 2.91
C ILE A 197 -3.49 -13.04 2.11
N SER A 198 -4.29 -14.02 2.54
CA SER A 198 -4.56 -15.25 1.80
C SER A 198 -5.81 -15.06 0.94
N TYR A 199 -5.63 -14.88 -0.36
CA TYR A 199 -6.70 -14.77 -1.36
C TYR A 199 -6.87 -16.12 -2.06
N ARG A 200 -7.97 -16.83 -1.77
CA ARG A 200 -8.31 -18.08 -2.47
C ARG A 200 -9.53 -17.87 -3.35
N TYR A 201 -9.45 -18.28 -4.61
CA TYR A 201 -10.53 -18.13 -5.59
C TYR A 201 -10.68 -19.40 -6.41
N ASN A 202 -11.65 -19.40 -7.33
CA ASN A 202 -12.07 -20.61 -8.03
C ASN A 202 -12.57 -21.67 -7.02
N CYS A 203 -13.25 -21.22 -5.97
CA CYS A 203 -13.83 -22.06 -4.93
C CYS A 203 -15.19 -22.59 -5.36
N ASN A 204 -15.59 -23.72 -4.78
CA ASN A 204 -16.96 -24.22 -4.91
C ASN A 204 -17.96 -23.33 -4.14
N ALA A 205 -19.25 -23.64 -4.26
CA ALA A 205 -20.35 -22.90 -3.63
C ALA A 205 -20.21 -22.74 -2.10
N ASN A 206 -19.47 -23.64 -1.44
CA ASN A 206 -19.23 -23.62 0.00
C ASN A 206 -17.96 -22.85 0.41
N TYR A 207 -17.32 -22.14 -0.53
CA TYR A 207 -16.04 -21.44 -0.31
C TYR A 207 -14.90 -22.38 0.09
N ALA A 208 -14.98 -23.62 -0.38
CA ALA A 208 -13.98 -24.67 -0.19
C ALA A 208 -13.40 -25.11 -1.53
N ASN A 209 -12.36 -25.95 -1.48
CA ASN A 209 -11.73 -26.56 -2.67
C ASN A 209 -11.37 -25.53 -3.76
N CYS A 210 -10.83 -24.39 -3.35
CA CYS A 210 -10.42 -23.32 -4.25
C CYS A 210 -9.28 -23.79 -5.16
N GLY A 211 -9.42 -23.58 -6.47
CA GLY A 211 -8.42 -23.98 -7.46
C GLY A 211 -7.11 -23.20 -7.33
N ASP A 212 -7.19 -21.97 -6.86
CA ASP A 212 -6.07 -21.04 -6.81
C ASP A 212 -5.97 -20.37 -5.43
N LYS A 213 -4.72 -20.02 -5.07
CA LYS A 213 -4.41 -19.23 -3.89
C LYS A 213 -3.29 -18.26 -4.19
N GLU A 214 -3.48 -17.00 -3.85
CA GLU A 214 -2.44 -15.99 -3.80
C GLU A 214 -2.20 -15.56 -2.35
N GLU A 215 -0.93 -15.32 -2.01
CA GLU A 215 -0.53 -14.82 -0.70
C GLU A 215 0.28 -13.53 -0.86
N TYR A 216 -0.21 -12.46 -0.22
CA TYR A 216 0.42 -11.15 -0.19
C TYR A 216 1.04 -10.95 1.18
N TYR A 217 2.37 -10.95 1.27
CA TYR A 217 3.12 -10.73 2.49
C TYR A 217 3.40 -9.25 2.63
N LEU A 218 2.87 -8.67 3.69
CA LEU A 218 2.78 -7.24 3.92
C LEU A 218 3.53 -6.87 5.20
N THR A 219 4.28 -5.79 5.14
CA THR A 219 5.00 -5.25 6.30
C THR A 219 4.74 -3.76 6.38
N GLN A 220 4.59 -3.23 7.61
CA GLN A 220 4.55 -1.78 7.78
C GLN A 220 5.81 -1.14 7.21
N LYS A 221 5.70 0.13 6.80
CA LYS A 221 6.72 0.89 6.09
C LYS A 221 6.94 0.53 4.62
N TYR A 222 6.99 -0.75 4.29
CA TYR A 222 7.39 -1.19 2.94
C TYR A 222 6.23 -1.66 2.05
N GLY A 223 5.06 -1.99 2.63
CA GLY A 223 3.94 -2.55 1.88
C GLY A 223 4.17 -4.02 1.51
N LEU A 224 3.90 -4.38 0.25
CA LEU A 224 4.09 -5.73 -0.29
C LEU A 224 5.58 -6.08 -0.43
N VAL A 225 6.04 -7.09 0.33
CA VAL A 225 7.44 -7.56 0.32
C VAL A 225 7.61 -8.96 -0.27
N GLN A 226 6.51 -9.71 -0.44
CA GLN A 226 6.52 -10.98 -1.16
C GLN A 226 5.11 -11.30 -1.67
N TRP A 227 5.03 -11.83 -2.89
CA TRP A 227 3.81 -12.40 -3.46
C TRP A 227 4.06 -13.84 -3.90
N ILE A 228 3.11 -14.73 -3.63
CA ILE A 228 3.18 -16.12 -4.05
C ILE A 228 1.84 -16.55 -4.63
N HIS A 229 1.86 -17.18 -5.81
CA HIS A 229 0.71 -17.84 -6.40
C HIS A 229 0.87 -19.36 -6.32
N TYR A 230 -0.21 -20.02 -5.93
CA TYR A 230 -0.32 -21.45 -5.78
C TYR A 230 -1.52 -21.99 -6.57
N ILE A 231 -1.36 -23.22 -7.07
CA ILE A 231 -2.45 -24.01 -7.64
C ILE A 231 -2.75 -25.19 -6.72
N ARG A 232 -4.03 -25.48 -6.50
CA ARG A 232 -4.48 -26.65 -5.75
C ARG A 232 -4.29 -27.91 -6.59
N ILE A 233 -3.55 -28.89 -6.05
CA ILE A 233 -3.41 -30.22 -6.63
C ILE A 233 -4.73 -30.98 -6.38
N PRO A 234 -5.52 -31.34 -7.41
CA PRO A 234 -6.84 -31.95 -7.19
C PRO A 234 -6.79 -33.26 -6.40
N ALA A 235 -5.76 -34.07 -6.64
CA ALA A 235 -5.61 -35.40 -6.04
C ALA A 235 -5.33 -35.39 -4.53
N THR A 236 -4.60 -34.39 -4.02
CA THR A 236 -4.20 -34.32 -2.60
C THR A 236 -4.90 -33.19 -1.85
N GLY A 237 -5.46 -32.22 -2.57
CA GLY A 237 -5.99 -30.98 -2.01
C GLY A 237 -4.93 -30.00 -1.48
N ALA A 238 -3.65 -30.33 -1.59
CA ALA A 238 -2.55 -29.44 -1.22
C ALA A 238 -2.35 -28.33 -2.27
N TYR A 239 -1.70 -27.26 -1.87
CA TYR A 239 -1.31 -26.17 -2.77
C TYR A 239 0.16 -26.31 -3.18
N ALA A 240 0.42 -26.37 -4.49
CA ALA A 240 1.76 -26.28 -5.05
C ALA A 240 2.06 -24.84 -5.45
N GLN A 241 3.25 -24.35 -5.11
CA GLN A 241 3.69 -23.02 -5.53
C GLN A 241 3.91 -23.01 -7.04
N LEU A 242 3.23 -22.12 -7.75
CA LEU A 242 3.41 -21.89 -9.18
C LEU A 242 4.42 -20.76 -9.42
N GLN A 243 4.26 -19.64 -8.73
CA GLN A 243 5.08 -18.46 -8.90
C GLN A 243 5.37 -17.79 -7.56
N LYS A 244 6.50 -17.09 -7.49
CA LYS A 244 6.92 -16.35 -6.30
C LYS A 244 7.75 -15.14 -6.72
N THR A 245 7.43 -14.00 -6.13
CA THR A 245 8.21 -12.77 -6.23
C THR A 245 8.53 -12.26 -4.84
N ILE A 246 9.78 -11.87 -4.62
CA ILE A 246 10.22 -11.18 -3.41
C ILE A 246 10.56 -9.73 -3.80
N PHE A 247 10.13 -8.79 -2.96
CA PHE A 247 10.44 -7.37 -3.02
C PHE A 247 11.15 -6.98 -1.71
N ASN A 248 12.48 -7.16 -1.69
CA ASN A 248 13.31 -7.05 -0.49
C ASN A 248 14.44 -6.02 -0.63
N LYS A 249 14.38 -5.17 -1.65
CA LYS A 249 15.33 -4.08 -1.85
C LYS A 249 14.60 -2.76 -1.96
N LEU A 250 15.01 -1.78 -1.17
CA LEU A 250 14.57 -0.40 -1.35
C LEU A 250 15.53 0.30 -2.32
N VAL A 251 15.01 0.80 -3.44
CA VAL A 251 15.80 1.37 -4.54
C VAL A 251 15.30 2.77 -4.89
N PRO A 252 16.18 3.77 -5.04
CA PRO A 252 15.78 5.11 -5.47
C PRO A 252 15.11 5.08 -6.86
N GLY A 253 14.00 5.80 -7.00
CA GLY A 253 13.28 5.92 -8.26
C GLY A 253 11.77 5.95 -8.03
N VAL A 254 11.09 6.76 -8.82
CA VAL A 254 9.64 6.91 -8.82
C VAL A 254 9.09 6.80 -10.24
N VAL A 255 7.79 6.55 -10.33
CA VAL A 255 7.08 6.49 -11.60
C VAL A 255 5.74 7.20 -11.48
N THR A 256 5.25 7.76 -12.58
CA THR A 256 3.88 8.26 -12.68
C THR A 256 3.00 7.14 -13.23
N PRO A 257 1.83 6.83 -12.63
CA PRO A 257 0.91 5.86 -13.19
C PRO A 257 0.53 6.21 -14.64
N ASN A 258 0.71 5.28 -15.57
CA ASN A 258 0.32 5.46 -16.97
C ASN A 258 -0.92 4.63 -17.30
N PHE A 259 -2.04 4.93 -16.65
CA PHE A 259 -3.32 4.30 -16.97
C PHE A 259 -4.19 5.29 -17.75
N PRO A 260 -4.16 5.27 -19.10
CA PRO A 260 -4.85 6.27 -19.93
C PRO A 260 -6.37 6.07 -19.99
N CYS A 261 -6.90 5.07 -19.28
CA CYS A 261 -8.32 4.80 -19.21
C CYS A 261 -8.86 5.43 -17.91
N PHE A 262 -9.94 6.21 -18.03
CA PHE A 262 -10.59 7.03 -16.98
C PHE A 262 -9.91 8.37 -16.65
#